data_AF-A0A2A8VAZ9-F1
#
_entry.id   AF-A0A2A8VAZ9-F1
#
_cell.length_a   1.000
_cell.length_b   1.000
_cell.length_c   1.000
_cell.angle_alpha   90.00
_cell.angle_beta   90.00
_cell.angle_gamma   90.00
#
_symmetry.space_group_name_H-M   'P 1'
#
loop_
_entity.id
_entity.type
_entity.pdbx_description
1 polymer ?
#
loop_
_entity_poly.entity_id
_entity_poly.type
_entity_poly.pdbx_seq_one_letter_code
_entity_poly.pdbx_strand_id
1 'polypeptide(L)' 'MEELTLVPSSGGAFEITVGEEKIYSKLDTGVFPEINRIISIIESL' A
#
# COMPACT_ATOMS: atom_id res chain seq x y z
N MET A 1 -19.06 -2.01 -2.78
CA MET A 1 -18.80 -0.72 -2.12
C MET A 1 -17.31 -0.65 -1.93
N GLU A 2 -16.67 0.43 -2.37
CA GLU A 2 -15.24 0.64 -2.18
C GLU A 2 -15.04 1.39 -0.87
N GLU A 3 -14.07 0.94 -0.06
CA GLU A 3 -13.73 1.54 1.23
C GLU A 3 -12.21 1.73 1.31
N LEU A 4 -11.80 2.86 1.89
CA LEU A 4 -10.42 3.13 2.24
C LEU A 4 -10.33 3.19 3.77
N THR A 5 -9.55 2.28 4.35
CA THR A 5 -9.29 2.24 5.78
C THR A 5 -7.85 2.65 6.06
N LEU A 6 -7.64 3.57 7.01
CA LEU A 6 -6.32 3.89 7.53
C LEU A 6 -6.10 3.13 8.84
N VAL A 7 -5.13 2.21 8.83
CA VAL A 7 -4.77 1.41 10.01
C VAL A 7 -3.46 1.94 10.60
N PRO A 8 -3.48 2.57 11.79
CA PRO A 8 -2.26 2.97 12.46
C PRO A 8 -1.37 1.76 12.74
N SER A 9 -0.07 1.90 12.51
CA SER A 9 0.91 0.85 12.76
C SER A 9 2.16 1.43 13.43
N SER A 10 3.10 0.55 13.76
CA SER A 10 4.37 0.87 14.41
C SER A 10 5.56 0.62 13.48
N GLY A 11 6.78 0.89 13.95
CA GLY A 11 8.01 0.57 13.21
C GLY A 11 8.26 1.40 11.94
N GLY A 12 7.50 2.48 11.72
CA GLY A 12 7.62 3.29 10.51
C GLY A 12 7.05 2.63 9.25
N ALA A 13 6.12 1.68 9.44
CA ALA A 13 5.43 0.98 8.37
C ALA A 13 4.62 1.93 7.49
N PHE A 14 4.68 1.69 6.18
CA PHE A 14 3.75 2.23 5.20
C PHE A 14 3.46 1.08 4.23
N GLU A 15 2.27 0.52 4.34
CA GLU A 15 1.86 -0.69 3.64
C GLU A 15 0.54 -0.46 2.94
N ILE A 16 0.38 -1.06 1.76
CA ILE A 16 -0.83 -0.97 0.96
C ILE A 16 -1.29 -2.37 0.64
N THR A 17 -2.56 -2.64 0.96
CA THR A 17 -3.25 -3.91 0.73
C THR A 17 -4.54 -3.62 -0.03
N VAL A 18 -4.83 -4.42 -1.05
CA VAL A 18 -6.11 -4.38 -1.77
C VAL A 18 -6.81 -5.72 -1.56
N GLY A 19 -7.96 -5.71 -0.90
CA GLY A 19 -8.58 -6.93 -0.40
C GLY A 19 -7.68 -7.64 0.60
N GLU A 20 -7.26 -8.87 0.28
CA GLU A 20 -6.35 -9.67 1.10
C GLU A 20 -4.89 -9.63 0.59
N GLU A 21 -4.62 -8.96 -0.54
CA GLU A 21 -3.31 -8.94 -1.18
C GLU A 21 -2.50 -7.69 -0.80
N LYS A 22 -1.32 -7.89 -0.20
CA LYS A 22 -0.37 -6.81 0.06
C LYS A 22 0.40 -6.48 -1.22
N ILE A 23 0.18 -5.28 -1.74
CA ILE A 23 0.82 -4.81 -2.98
C ILE A 23 2.05 -3.93 -2.74
N TYR A 24 2.25 -3.42 -1.53
CA TYR A 24 3.42 -2.62 -1.17
C TYR A 24 3.78 -2.68 0.32
N SER A 25 5.08 -2.67 0.63
CA SER A 25 5.64 -2.49 1.97
C SER A 25 6.89 -1.59 1.94
N LYS A 26 6.84 -0.46 2.63
CA LYS A 26 8.03 0.39 2.85
C LYS A 26 9.08 -0.30 3.72
N LEU A 27 8.69 -1.24 4.58
CA LEU A 27 9.66 -1.99 5.38
C LEU A 27 10.48 -2.95 4.52
N ASP A 28 9.90 -3.45 3.43
CA ASP A 28 10.57 -4.38 2.52
C ASP A 28 11.47 -3.63 1.54
N THR A 29 11.01 -2.48 1.03
CA THR A 29 11.75 -1.69 0.03
C THR A 29 12.69 -0.67 0.65
N GLY A 30 12.44 -0.23 1.88
CA GLY A 30 13.09 0.90 2.53
C GLY A 30 12.70 2.28 1.96
N VAL A 31 11.77 2.34 1.00
CA VAL A 31 11.45 3.55 0.23
C VAL A 31 9.98 3.90 0.38
N PHE A 32 9.64 5.19 0.36
CA PHE A 32 8.25 5.63 0.26
C PHE A 32 7.77 5.48 -1.20
N PRO A 33 6.57 4.94 -1.46
CA PRO A 33 6.20 4.57 -2.82
C PRO A 33 6.09 5.79 -3.74
N GLU A 34 6.40 5.58 -5.02
CA GLU A 34 6.04 6.53 -6.06
C GLU A 34 4.52 6.40 -6.33
N ILE A 35 3.82 7.52 -6.26
CA ILE A 35 2.35 7.53 -6.19
C ILE A 35 1.73 6.98 -7.47
N ASN A 36 2.24 7.38 -8.65
CA ASN A 36 1.67 6.93 -9.92
C ASN A 36 1.86 5.43 -10.10
N ARG A 37 3.00 4.87 -9.66
CA ARG A 37 3.26 3.43 -9.70
C ARG A 37 2.24 2.65 -8.87
N ILE A 38 1.91 3.12 -7.67
CA ILE A 38 0.89 2.47 -6.82
C ILE A 38 -0.49 2.53 -7.48
N ILE A 39 -0.89 3.68 -7.99
CA ILE A 39 -2.19 3.85 -8.65
C ILE A 39 -2.31 2.87 -9.82
N SER A 40 -1.28 2.79 -10.68
CA SER A 40 -1.29 1.84 -11.81
C SER A 40 -1.34 0.37 -11.37
N ILE A 41 -0.77 0.01 -10.21
CA ILE A 41 -0.91 -1.36 -9.67
C ILE A 41 -2.37 -1.59 -9.28
N ILE A 42 -2.97 -0.67 -8.52
CA ILE A 42 -4.37 -0.80 -8.07
C ILE A 42 -5.34 -0.89 -9.25
N GLU A 43 -5.16 -0.07 -10.29
CA GLU A 43 -5.98 -0.08 -11.51
C GLU A 43 -5.84 -1.37 -12.34
N SER A 44 -4.79 -2.15 -12.10
CA SER A 44 -4.51 -3.41 -12.82
C SER A 44 -5.00 -4.67 -12.11
N LEU A 45 -5.56 -4.53 -10.90
CA LEU A 45 -6.16 -5.61 -10.12
C LEU A 45 -7.64 -5.82 -10.51
#